data_AF-A0A9P7CYY6-F1
#
_entry.id   AF-A0A9P7CYY6-F1
#
_cell.length_a   1.000
_cell.length_b   1.000
_cell.length_c   1.000
_cell.angle_alpha   90.00
_cell.angle_beta   90.00
_cell.angle_gamma   90.00
#
_symmetry.space_group_name_H-M   'P 1'
#
loop_
_entity.id
_entity.type
_entity.pdbx_description
1 polymer ?
#
loop_
_entity_poly.entity_id
_entity_poly.type
_entity_poly.pdbx_seq_one_letter_code
_entity_poly.pdbx_strand_id
1 'polypeptide(L)'
;MGSATKDHATVEKPGGFPSLLSKKFNITDIKQDVLKWDQEWEVAIASSTAADVLKEMSRRLDDSLFTPSDMELLYKGLRNFQNPIADILRKLLNNGHFDTVWLLLDAAEQKRHVLEGLKGASEAATIWGQDCRALCPEVTVSNLLSQGGKGFIDLLTRVSEIFGSSIEPAFLPNSWWEQASNLPNPWWGQASDVSPRKQISQSTKLVFEVATINRNKFIGHFFLSSTMSIVHDITNRSEGMKEVLHIMENTQGYVARSLAQVKTTFREKPLIRCENCTKTPEDIGQGARFMVCSVCKTKLKFGVHYCSQSCQQEHWSVHKKACGKKKVTQGLSGTKGDSLWAFSDSDPVANLMRNLPKKDGRFTLRDIGVNPCKGKRSPAAERQAEMLEADKDADYFLFTASGKPVRFVIDDLGAKMIFRTNRGVVMTQPTDTTGVNALGEYMLKLMSNYPGLSRDIILKQLCAEFGEDIAEKVVQLERVSQKRGTDTFIETWLKDWSKIFGSFSWLKLL
;
A
#
# COMPACT_ATOMS: atom_id res chain seq x y z
N MET A 1 -34.43 2.86 -50.65
CA MET A 1 -33.05 3.16 -51.08
C MET A 1 -32.11 2.34 -50.20
N GLY A 2 -31.57 1.24 -50.74
CA GLY A 2 -30.69 0.34 -50.00
C GLY A 2 -29.27 0.90 -49.95
N SER A 3 -28.76 1.15 -48.74
CA SER A 3 -27.38 1.58 -48.52
C SER A 3 -26.48 0.34 -48.49
N ALA A 4 -25.73 0.13 -49.57
CA ALA A 4 -24.71 -0.90 -49.63
C ALA A 4 -23.52 -0.50 -48.74
N THR A 5 -23.40 -1.11 -47.57
CA THR A 5 -22.19 -1.08 -46.75
C THR A 5 -21.08 -1.82 -47.50
N LYS A 6 -20.10 -1.07 -48.01
CA LYS A 6 -18.88 -1.64 -48.59
C LYS A 6 -18.10 -2.35 -47.48
N ASP A 7 -17.94 -3.66 -47.63
CA ASP A 7 -17.04 -4.48 -46.84
C ASP A 7 -15.60 -3.94 -47.02
N HIS A 8 -15.10 -3.26 -45.99
CA HIS A 8 -13.69 -2.93 -45.90
C HIS A 8 -12.92 -4.24 -45.67
N ALA A 9 -12.19 -4.68 -46.70
CA ALA A 9 -11.26 -5.80 -46.60
C ALA A 9 -10.36 -5.60 -45.38
N THR A 10 -10.39 -6.58 -44.48
CA THR A 10 -9.60 -6.59 -43.25
C THR A 10 -8.14 -6.69 -43.66
N VAL A 11 -7.43 -5.56 -43.63
CA VAL A 11 -5.98 -5.55 -43.88
C VAL A 11 -5.34 -6.44 -42.82
N GLU A 12 -4.78 -7.58 -43.24
CA GLU A 12 -4.04 -8.46 -42.35
C GLU A 12 -2.92 -7.65 -41.70
N LYS A 13 -2.96 -7.54 -40.36
CA LYS A 13 -1.91 -6.87 -39.61
C LYS A 13 -0.59 -7.59 -39.92
N PRO A 14 0.50 -6.88 -40.26
CA PRO A 14 1.79 -7.50 -40.49
C PRO A 14 2.12 -8.42 -39.30
N GLY A 15 2.33 -9.70 -39.59
CA GLY A 15 2.50 -10.74 -38.57
C GLY A 15 3.65 -10.38 -37.64
N GLY A 16 3.35 -10.20 -36.35
CA GLY A 16 4.37 -9.96 -35.34
C GLY A 16 5.38 -11.11 -35.27
N PHE A 17 6.55 -10.87 -34.66
CA PHE A 17 7.53 -11.93 -34.46
C PHE A 17 6.89 -13.09 -33.67
N PRO A 18 7.11 -14.35 -34.07
CA PRO A 18 6.61 -15.48 -33.30
C PRO A 18 7.17 -15.43 -31.89
N SER A 19 6.30 -15.65 -30.90
CA SER A 19 6.69 -15.67 -29.48
C SER A 19 7.81 -16.70 -29.24
N LEU A 20 8.96 -16.19 -28.82
CA LEU A 20 10.23 -16.89 -28.68
C LEU A 20 10.44 -17.32 -27.22
N LEU A 21 10.33 -16.35 -26.30
CA LEU A 21 10.56 -16.57 -24.89
C LEU A 21 9.44 -17.41 -24.28
N SER A 22 8.18 -17.14 -24.64
CA SER A 22 7.07 -17.97 -24.15
C SER A 22 7.24 -19.43 -24.55
N LYS A 23 7.70 -19.71 -25.79
CA LYS A 23 8.01 -21.09 -26.21
C LYS A 23 9.18 -21.68 -25.42
N LYS A 24 10.25 -20.93 -25.22
CA LYS A 24 11.43 -21.38 -24.46
C LYS A 24 11.08 -21.75 -23.01
N PHE A 25 10.22 -20.97 -22.37
CA PHE A 25 9.81 -21.18 -20.98
C PHE A 25 8.53 -22.00 -20.83
N ASN A 26 7.95 -22.51 -21.93
CA ASN A 26 6.67 -23.23 -21.96
C ASN A 26 5.53 -22.44 -21.30
N ILE A 27 5.46 -21.13 -21.56
CA ILE A 27 4.41 -20.26 -21.05
C ILE A 27 3.12 -20.51 -21.81
N THR A 28 2.04 -20.69 -21.05
CA THR A 28 0.65 -20.79 -21.52
C THR A 28 0.28 -19.54 -22.30
N ASP A 29 -0.67 -19.59 -23.26
CA ASP A 29 -1.14 -18.36 -23.90
C ASP A 29 -2.01 -17.55 -22.92
N ILE A 30 -1.81 -16.23 -22.84
CA ILE A 30 -2.55 -15.35 -21.92
C ILE A 30 -4.07 -15.41 -22.11
N LYS A 31 -4.55 -15.73 -23.32
CA LYS A 31 -5.98 -15.86 -23.64
C LYS A 31 -6.58 -17.17 -23.14
N GLN A 32 -5.75 -18.17 -22.84
CA GLN A 32 -6.22 -19.46 -22.33
C GLN A 32 -6.40 -19.41 -20.81
N ASP A 33 -5.39 -18.92 -20.09
CA ASP A 33 -5.42 -18.83 -18.62
C ASP A 33 -4.45 -17.74 -18.14
N VAL A 34 -5.00 -16.55 -17.83
CA VAL A 34 -4.21 -15.38 -17.40
C VAL A 34 -3.50 -15.62 -16.05
N LEU A 35 -4.07 -16.44 -15.17
CA LEU A 35 -3.49 -16.73 -13.86
C LEU A 35 -2.29 -17.65 -13.99
N LYS A 36 -2.44 -18.72 -14.79
CA LYS A 36 -1.33 -19.64 -15.09
C LYS A 36 -0.22 -18.93 -15.87
N TRP A 37 -0.60 -18.10 -16.85
CA TRP A 37 0.33 -17.27 -17.61
C TRP A 37 1.20 -16.38 -16.70
N ASP A 38 0.60 -15.67 -15.75
CA ASP A 38 1.34 -14.78 -14.84
C ASP A 38 2.28 -15.56 -13.91
N GLN A 39 1.81 -16.67 -13.35
CA GLN A 39 2.63 -17.54 -12.48
C GLN A 39 3.85 -18.10 -13.21
N GLU A 40 3.67 -18.57 -14.44
CA GLU A 40 4.76 -19.11 -15.27
C GLU A 40 5.79 -18.01 -15.61
N TRP A 41 5.33 -16.78 -15.89
CA TRP A 41 6.24 -15.65 -16.11
C TRP A 41 6.98 -15.22 -14.84
N GLU A 42 6.32 -15.18 -13.68
CA GLU A 42 7.00 -14.86 -12.41
C GLU A 42 8.11 -15.88 -12.13
N VAL A 43 7.87 -17.18 -12.39
CA VAL A 43 8.89 -18.24 -12.27
C VAL A 43 10.02 -18.08 -13.30
N ALA A 44 9.68 -17.78 -14.56
CA ALA A 44 10.66 -17.58 -15.62
C ALA A 44 11.58 -16.38 -15.34
N ILE A 45 11.03 -15.27 -14.85
CA ILE A 45 11.78 -14.06 -14.47
C ILE A 45 12.66 -14.33 -13.25
N ALA A 46 12.13 -15.02 -12.23
CA ALA A 46 12.90 -15.35 -11.03
C ALA A 46 14.06 -16.34 -11.31
N SER A 47 13.97 -17.13 -12.37
CA SER A 47 14.98 -18.12 -12.76
C SER A 47 15.95 -17.65 -13.84
N SER A 48 15.77 -16.43 -14.36
CA SER A 48 16.58 -15.88 -15.46
C SER A 48 17.30 -14.59 -15.05
N THR A 49 18.43 -14.31 -15.71
CA THR A 49 19.05 -12.98 -15.67
C THR A 49 18.62 -12.13 -16.86
N ALA A 50 18.73 -10.81 -16.76
CA ALA A 50 18.47 -9.92 -17.90
C ALA A 50 19.37 -10.25 -19.10
N ALA A 51 20.61 -10.68 -18.85
CA ALA A 51 21.55 -11.10 -19.88
C ALA A 51 21.09 -12.37 -20.62
N ASP A 52 20.48 -13.34 -19.91
CA ASP A 52 19.95 -14.56 -20.54
C ASP A 52 18.76 -14.26 -21.46
N VAL A 53 17.88 -13.35 -21.04
CA VAL A 53 16.72 -12.90 -21.81
C VAL A 53 17.18 -12.17 -23.07
N LEU A 54 18.10 -11.22 -22.94
CA LEU A 54 18.66 -10.50 -24.09
C LEU A 54 19.41 -11.41 -25.05
N LYS A 55 20.24 -12.32 -24.53
CA LYS A 55 20.96 -13.28 -25.38
C LYS A 55 20.00 -14.09 -26.24
N GLU A 56 18.84 -14.46 -25.71
CA GLU A 56 17.83 -15.17 -26.48
C GLU A 56 17.19 -14.28 -27.55
N MET A 57 16.84 -13.02 -27.21
CA MET A 57 16.33 -12.05 -28.18
C MET A 57 17.34 -11.74 -29.30
N SER A 58 18.63 -11.58 -28.95
CA SER A 58 19.71 -11.30 -29.91
C SER A 58 19.98 -12.43 -30.89
N ARG A 59 19.62 -13.68 -30.59
CA ARG A 59 19.77 -14.81 -31.55
C ARG A 59 18.86 -14.68 -32.77
N ARG A 60 17.81 -13.88 -32.69
CA ARG A 60 16.80 -13.73 -33.75
C ARG A 60 16.85 -12.37 -34.43
N LEU A 61 17.54 -11.40 -33.84
CA LEU A 61 17.70 -10.08 -34.41
C LEU A 61 19.06 -9.98 -35.09
N ASP A 62 19.02 -9.69 -36.38
CA ASP A 62 20.19 -9.31 -37.17
C ASP A 62 20.38 -7.78 -37.09
N ASP A 63 21.63 -7.33 -37.14
CA ASP A 63 22.02 -5.91 -37.06
C ASP A 63 21.46 -5.10 -38.21
N SER A 64 21.18 -5.79 -39.31
CA SER A 64 20.54 -5.23 -40.50
C SER A 64 19.08 -4.80 -40.26
N LEU A 65 18.44 -5.21 -39.15
CA LEU A 65 17.02 -4.95 -38.91
C LEU A 65 16.71 -3.53 -38.42
N PHE A 66 17.67 -2.82 -37.83
CA PHE A 66 17.45 -1.46 -37.35
C PHE A 66 18.59 -0.54 -37.77
N THR A 67 18.25 0.47 -38.55
CA THR A 67 19.15 1.57 -38.89
C THR A 67 19.15 2.62 -37.78
N PRO A 68 20.14 3.54 -37.74
CA PRO A 68 20.10 4.69 -36.83
C PRO A 68 18.80 5.51 -36.96
N SER A 69 18.26 5.64 -38.18
CA SER A 69 17.00 6.35 -38.42
C SER A 69 15.80 5.61 -37.80
N ASP A 70 15.79 4.28 -37.84
CA ASP A 70 14.76 3.48 -37.16
C ASP A 70 14.81 3.70 -35.65
N MET A 71 16.01 3.82 -35.06
CA MET A 71 16.16 4.09 -33.63
C MET A 71 15.62 5.48 -33.26
N GLU A 72 15.90 6.52 -34.05
CA GLU A 72 15.31 7.84 -33.86
C GLU A 72 13.78 7.80 -33.92
N LEU A 73 13.21 7.06 -34.87
CA LEU A 73 11.76 6.86 -34.98
C LEU A 73 11.18 6.10 -33.78
N LEU A 74 11.88 5.06 -33.30
CA LEU A 74 11.47 4.30 -32.12
C LEU A 74 11.48 5.16 -30.86
N TYR A 75 12.48 6.03 -30.70
CA TYR A 75 12.55 6.98 -29.58
C TYR A 75 11.46 8.03 -29.63
N LYS A 76 11.28 8.67 -30.79
CA LYS A 76 10.17 9.62 -30.98
C LYS A 76 8.82 8.96 -30.73
N GLY A 77 8.65 7.72 -31.22
CA GLY A 77 7.45 6.92 -31.00
C GLY A 77 7.22 6.58 -29.53
N LEU A 78 8.27 6.22 -28.79
CA LEU A 78 8.19 5.99 -27.34
C LEU A 78 7.78 7.27 -26.62
N ARG A 79 8.38 8.41 -26.95
CA ARG A 79 8.08 9.68 -26.31
C ARG A 79 6.63 10.14 -26.55
N ASN A 80 6.18 10.06 -27.80
CA ASN A 80 4.79 10.36 -28.16
C ASN A 80 3.79 9.46 -27.43
N PHE A 81 4.20 8.24 -27.06
CA PHE A 81 3.40 7.30 -26.28
C PHE A 81 3.42 7.61 -24.77
N GLN A 82 4.59 7.98 -24.22
CA GLN A 82 4.77 8.25 -22.80
C GLN A 82 4.06 9.53 -22.33
N ASN A 83 4.07 10.60 -23.13
CA ASN A 83 3.53 11.90 -22.71
C ASN A 83 2.03 11.85 -22.38
N PRO A 84 1.14 11.29 -23.24
CA PRO A 84 -0.28 11.16 -22.92
C PRO A 84 -0.53 10.29 -21.68
N ILE A 85 0.27 9.23 -21.49
CA ILE A 85 0.15 8.35 -20.32
C ILE A 85 0.50 9.13 -19.05
N ALA A 86 1.64 9.84 -19.03
CA ALA A 86 2.03 10.65 -17.89
C ALA A 86 0.95 11.67 -17.51
N ASP A 87 0.34 12.32 -18.49
CA ASP A 87 -0.74 13.27 -18.26
C ASP A 87 -2.02 12.62 -17.71
N ILE A 88 -2.40 11.44 -18.22
CA ILE A 88 -3.53 10.66 -17.68
C ILE A 88 -3.24 10.27 -16.23
N LEU A 89 -2.06 9.71 -15.95
CA LEU A 89 -1.69 9.26 -14.62
C LEU A 89 -1.64 10.42 -13.61
N ARG A 90 -1.07 11.56 -14.00
CA ARG A 90 -1.03 12.77 -13.17
C ARG A 90 -2.44 13.26 -12.83
N LYS A 91 -3.37 13.25 -13.80
CA LYS A 91 -4.77 13.63 -13.55
C LYS A 91 -5.45 12.68 -12.57
N LEU A 92 -5.25 11.36 -12.73
CA LEU A 92 -5.82 10.36 -11.83
C LEU A 92 -5.28 10.50 -10.40
N LEU A 93 -3.97 10.64 -10.25
CA LEU A 93 -3.30 10.75 -8.95
C LEU A 93 -3.62 12.08 -8.25
N ASN A 94 -3.56 13.21 -8.95
CA ASN A 94 -3.70 14.52 -8.31
C ASN A 94 -5.16 14.95 -8.10
N ASN A 95 -6.08 14.53 -8.98
CA ASN A 95 -7.45 15.04 -8.97
C ASN A 95 -8.50 13.98 -8.62
N GLY A 96 -8.18 12.69 -8.75
CA GLY A 96 -9.19 11.63 -8.76
C GLY A 96 -9.34 10.83 -7.47
N HIS A 97 -8.55 11.08 -6.43
CA HIS A 97 -8.43 10.19 -5.25
C HIS A 97 -8.17 8.72 -5.65
N PHE A 98 -7.53 8.51 -6.80
CA PHE A 98 -7.37 7.20 -7.42
C PHE A 98 -6.59 6.23 -6.51
N ASP A 99 -5.56 6.75 -5.84
CA ASP A 99 -4.79 6.04 -4.83
C ASP A 99 -5.67 5.49 -3.70
N THR A 100 -6.60 6.30 -3.23
CA THR A 100 -7.51 5.97 -2.14
C THR A 100 -8.48 4.86 -2.55
N VAL A 101 -9.09 5.01 -3.74
CA VAL A 101 -9.97 3.99 -4.31
C VAL A 101 -9.22 2.67 -4.46
N TRP A 102 -8.05 2.70 -5.09
CA TRP A 102 -7.23 1.52 -5.31
C TRP A 102 -6.87 0.80 -4.01
N LEU A 103 -6.41 1.54 -3.00
CA LEU A 103 -6.01 0.96 -1.71
C LEU A 103 -7.20 0.39 -0.94
N LEU A 104 -8.41 0.93 -1.12
CA LEU A 104 -9.62 0.42 -0.47
C LEU A 104 -10.16 -0.88 -1.10
N LEU A 105 -9.85 -1.17 -2.37
CA LEU A 105 -10.26 -2.42 -3.04
C LEU A 105 -9.74 -3.67 -2.34
N ASP A 106 -10.55 -4.71 -2.24
CA ASP A 106 -10.07 -5.99 -1.72
C ASP A 106 -8.97 -6.60 -2.61
N ALA A 107 -8.23 -7.56 -2.07
CA ALA A 107 -7.08 -8.14 -2.75
C ALA A 107 -7.46 -8.88 -4.05
N ALA A 108 -8.68 -9.42 -4.14
CA ALA A 108 -9.13 -10.12 -5.34
C ALA A 108 -9.40 -9.13 -6.48
N GLU A 109 -10.06 -8.02 -6.18
CA GLU A 109 -10.32 -6.94 -7.15
C GLU A 109 -9.03 -6.23 -7.57
N GLN A 110 -8.13 -5.94 -6.64
CA GLN A 110 -6.80 -5.41 -6.98
C GLN A 110 -6.07 -6.37 -7.92
N LYS A 111 -6.03 -7.68 -7.59
CA LYS A 111 -5.40 -8.69 -8.45
C LYS A 111 -6.04 -8.74 -9.84
N ARG A 112 -7.36 -8.69 -9.93
CA ARG A 112 -8.09 -8.69 -11.21
C ARG A 112 -7.66 -7.53 -12.10
N HIS A 113 -7.60 -6.31 -11.56
CA HIS A 113 -7.18 -5.13 -12.34
C HIS A 113 -5.72 -5.19 -12.78
N VAL A 114 -4.82 -5.74 -11.95
CA VAL A 114 -3.42 -5.98 -12.36
C VAL A 114 -3.35 -6.97 -13.52
N LEU A 115 -4.12 -8.07 -13.45
CA LEU A 115 -4.16 -9.06 -14.52
C LEU A 115 -4.76 -8.49 -15.82
N GLU A 116 -5.77 -7.63 -15.72
CA GLU A 116 -6.30 -6.91 -16.89
C GLU A 116 -5.26 -5.96 -17.49
N GLY A 117 -4.46 -5.31 -16.63
CA GLY A 117 -3.28 -4.56 -17.04
C GLY A 117 -2.28 -5.38 -17.87
N LEU A 118 -1.91 -6.54 -17.34
CA LEU A 118 -0.95 -7.45 -17.97
C LEU A 118 -1.50 -8.00 -19.30
N LYS A 119 -2.80 -8.29 -19.35
CA LYS A 119 -3.51 -8.70 -20.56
C LYS A 119 -3.47 -7.61 -21.63
N GLY A 120 -3.90 -6.40 -21.29
CA GLY A 120 -3.89 -5.27 -22.21
C GLY A 120 -2.48 -4.94 -22.73
N ALA A 121 -1.45 -5.05 -21.88
CA ALA A 121 -0.05 -4.88 -22.30
C ALA A 121 0.44 -5.96 -23.26
N SER A 122 0.00 -7.20 -23.07
CA SER A 122 0.39 -8.35 -23.91
C SER A 122 -0.32 -8.36 -25.26
N GLU A 123 -1.54 -7.81 -25.32
CA GLU A 123 -2.32 -7.65 -26.56
C GLU A 123 -1.91 -6.40 -27.35
N ALA A 124 -1.17 -5.47 -26.74
CA ALA A 124 -0.67 -4.28 -27.41
C ALA A 124 0.35 -4.62 -28.50
N ALA A 125 0.36 -3.79 -29.55
CA ALA A 125 1.28 -3.93 -30.68
C ALA A 125 2.72 -3.52 -30.30
N THR A 126 3.43 -4.42 -29.61
CA THR A 126 4.87 -4.33 -29.35
C THR A 126 5.64 -5.29 -30.26
N ILE A 127 6.95 -5.10 -30.41
CA ILE A 127 7.77 -5.93 -31.32
C ILE A 127 7.70 -7.42 -30.93
N TRP A 128 7.65 -7.74 -29.64
CA TRP A 128 7.64 -9.12 -29.15
C TRP A 128 6.32 -9.55 -28.46
N GLY A 129 5.26 -8.75 -28.55
CA GLY A 129 3.98 -9.05 -27.91
C GLY A 129 4.13 -9.39 -26.43
N GLN A 130 3.59 -10.54 -26.01
CA GLN A 130 3.64 -11.02 -24.63
C GLN A 130 5.04 -11.28 -24.09
N ASP A 131 6.04 -11.56 -24.96
CA ASP A 131 7.42 -11.82 -24.51
C ASP A 131 8.07 -10.57 -23.88
N CYS A 132 7.52 -9.38 -24.13
CA CYS A 132 7.93 -8.15 -23.44
C CYS A 132 7.75 -8.25 -21.91
N ARG A 133 6.88 -9.14 -21.43
CA ARG A 133 6.72 -9.43 -20.00
C ARG A 133 8.02 -9.86 -19.32
N ALA A 134 8.88 -10.60 -20.05
CA ALA A 134 10.19 -11.05 -19.56
C ALA A 134 11.16 -9.90 -19.24
N LEU A 135 10.91 -8.70 -19.78
CA LEU A 135 11.74 -7.52 -19.58
C LEU A 135 11.31 -6.69 -18.36
N CYS A 136 10.19 -7.05 -17.71
CA CYS A 136 9.51 -6.21 -16.72
C CYS A 136 9.46 -6.89 -15.33
N PRO A 137 10.59 -7.11 -14.65
CA PRO A 137 10.62 -7.75 -13.33
C PRO A 137 9.96 -6.91 -12.22
N GLU A 138 9.78 -5.60 -12.43
CA GLU A 138 9.02 -4.74 -11.51
C GLU A 138 7.50 -4.87 -11.65
N VAL A 139 6.99 -5.42 -12.76
CA VAL A 139 5.55 -5.57 -13.02
C VAL A 139 5.13 -7.01 -12.71
N THR A 140 5.17 -7.40 -11.44
CA THR A 140 4.71 -8.71 -10.97
C THR A 140 3.51 -8.53 -10.05
N VAL A 141 2.55 -9.47 -10.07
CA VAL A 141 1.36 -9.40 -9.20
C VAL A 141 1.78 -9.32 -7.73
N SER A 142 2.78 -10.13 -7.35
CA SER A 142 3.37 -10.13 -6.01
C SER A 142 3.92 -8.76 -5.57
N ASN A 143 4.66 -8.06 -6.43
CA ASN A 143 5.24 -6.75 -6.11
C ASN A 143 4.16 -5.67 -6.08
N LEU A 144 3.22 -5.67 -7.03
CA LEU A 144 2.18 -4.66 -7.17
C LEU A 144 1.15 -4.72 -6.03
N LEU A 145 0.82 -5.93 -5.56
CA LEU A 145 -0.09 -6.15 -4.43
C LEU A 145 0.59 -6.08 -3.05
N SER A 146 1.91 -5.87 -3.01
CA SER A 146 2.63 -5.74 -1.75
C SER A 146 2.10 -4.58 -0.91
N GLN A 147 2.13 -4.75 0.42
CA GLN A 147 1.65 -3.76 1.40
C GLN A 147 0.21 -3.28 1.11
N GLY A 148 -0.70 -4.21 0.81
CA GLY A 148 -2.11 -3.91 0.55
C GLY A 148 -2.35 -3.13 -0.75
N GLY A 149 -1.50 -3.35 -1.77
CA GLY A 149 -1.57 -2.66 -3.06
C GLY A 149 -0.73 -1.39 -3.16
N LYS A 150 0.01 -1.00 -2.11
CA LYS A 150 0.89 0.18 -2.16
C LYS A 150 1.98 0.06 -3.23
N GLY A 151 2.47 -1.15 -3.49
CA GLY A 151 3.47 -1.39 -4.55
C GLY A 151 3.02 -0.90 -5.94
N PHE A 152 1.73 -1.06 -6.26
CA PHE A 152 1.14 -0.54 -7.50
C PHE A 152 1.17 1.00 -7.54
N ILE A 153 0.79 1.68 -6.45
CA ILE A 153 0.78 3.15 -6.36
C ILE A 153 2.20 3.72 -6.41
N ASP A 154 3.15 3.11 -5.72
CA ASP A 154 4.55 3.53 -5.72
C ASP A 154 5.13 3.42 -7.14
N LEU A 155 4.85 2.33 -7.88
CA LEU A 155 5.29 2.18 -9.26
C LEU A 155 4.57 3.13 -10.23
N LEU A 156 3.25 3.31 -10.07
CA LEU A 156 2.42 4.22 -10.86
C LEU A 156 2.92 5.67 -10.77
N THR A 157 3.23 6.11 -9.55
CA THR A 157 3.76 7.45 -9.26
C THR A 157 5.11 7.64 -9.94
N ARG A 158 6.03 6.67 -9.77
CA ARG A 158 7.35 6.70 -10.42
C ARG A 158 7.24 6.73 -11.95
N VAL A 159 6.32 5.96 -12.55
CA VAL A 159 6.09 6.00 -14.01
C VAL A 159 5.55 7.36 -14.45
N SER A 160 4.58 7.92 -13.71
CA SER A 160 4.04 9.25 -14.00
C SER A 160 5.12 10.33 -13.98
N GLU A 161 6.04 10.28 -13.01
CA GLU A 161 7.16 11.23 -12.89
C GLU A 161 8.16 11.08 -14.04
N ILE A 162 8.61 9.85 -14.31
CA ILE A 162 9.64 9.60 -15.32
C ILE A 162 9.11 9.86 -16.73
N PHE A 163 7.92 9.35 -17.06
CA PHE A 163 7.31 9.57 -18.38
C PHE A 163 6.97 11.05 -18.61
N GLY A 164 6.67 11.79 -17.53
CA GLY A 164 6.43 13.23 -17.58
C GLY A 164 7.68 14.11 -17.51
N SER A 165 8.88 13.52 -17.35
CA SER A 165 10.14 14.28 -17.28
C SER A 165 10.53 14.88 -18.63
N SER A 166 11.41 15.88 -18.64
CA SER A 166 11.96 16.48 -19.86
C SER A 166 13.09 15.66 -20.52
N ILE A 167 13.50 14.55 -19.91
CA ILE A 167 14.58 13.70 -20.42
C ILE A 167 14.05 12.89 -21.61
N GLU A 168 14.75 12.94 -22.75
CA GLU A 168 14.33 12.26 -23.96
C GLU A 168 15.39 11.30 -24.49
N PRO A 169 15.02 10.01 -24.69
CA PRO A 169 13.91 9.26 -24.08
C PRO A 169 14.03 9.07 -22.55
N ALA A 170 12.86 8.95 -21.90
CA ALA A 170 12.78 8.61 -20.49
C ALA A 170 12.66 7.08 -20.31
N PHE A 171 13.58 6.47 -19.55
CA PHE A 171 13.52 5.05 -19.23
C PHE A 171 13.32 4.82 -17.73
N LEU A 172 12.41 3.90 -17.39
CA LEU A 172 12.21 3.48 -16.01
C LEU A 172 13.45 2.72 -15.50
N PRO A 173 14.17 3.21 -14.46
CA PRO A 173 15.34 2.52 -13.92
C PRO A 173 14.93 1.20 -13.25
N ASN A 174 15.78 0.19 -13.39
CA ASN A 174 15.58 -1.12 -12.79
C ASN A 174 16.91 -1.87 -12.68
N SER A 175 17.29 -2.23 -11.46
CA SER A 175 18.58 -2.85 -11.18
C SER A 175 18.75 -4.25 -11.79
N TRP A 176 17.68 -5.01 -11.99
CA TRP A 176 17.74 -6.31 -12.68
C TRP A 176 18.00 -6.10 -14.18
N TRP A 177 17.30 -5.15 -14.81
CA TRP A 177 17.52 -4.79 -16.22
C TRP A 177 18.91 -4.19 -16.45
N GLU A 178 19.39 -3.38 -15.51
CA GLU A 178 20.72 -2.79 -15.53
C GLU A 178 21.85 -3.82 -15.38
N GLN A 179 21.61 -5.02 -14.85
CA GLN A 179 22.65 -6.07 -14.85
C GLN A 179 22.99 -6.55 -16.28
N ALA A 180 22.05 -6.44 -17.22
CA ALA A 180 22.37 -6.66 -18.62
C ALA A 180 23.28 -5.56 -19.19
N SER A 181 23.33 -4.37 -18.56
CA SER A 181 24.11 -3.21 -19.01
C SER A 181 25.56 -3.20 -18.52
N ASN A 182 26.20 -4.38 -18.42
CA ASN A 182 27.65 -4.42 -18.70
C ASN A 182 28.01 -3.82 -20.10
N LEU A 183 26.99 -3.51 -20.91
CA LEU A 183 26.96 -2.54 -22.01
C LEU A 183 27.15 -1.07 -21.54
N PRO A 184 28.13 -0.32 -22.06
CA PRO A 184 28.23 1.11 -21.78
C PRO A 184 26.99 1.82 -22.30
N ASN A 185 26.16 2.31 -21.38
CA ASN A 185 25.03 3.13 -21.72
C ASN A 185 25.57 4.57 -21.97
N PRO A 186 25.48 5.14 -23.18
CA PRO A 186 26.18 6.39 -23.52
C PRO A 186 25.81 7.60 -22.63
N TRP A 187 24.57 7.67 -22.14
CA TRP A 187 24.03 8.60 -21.13
C TRP A 187 24.71 8.52 -19.75
N TRP A 188 25.40 7.41 -19.43
CA TRP A 188 26.11 7.19 -18.17
C TRP A 188 27.61 7.49 -18.27
N GLY A 189 28.08 7.96 -19.44
CA GLY A 189 29.48 8.31 -19.69
C GLY A 189 30.04 9.41 -18.79
N GLN A 190 29.23 10.03 -17.93
CA GLN A 190 29.68 11.02 -16.95
C GLN A 190 30.01 10.42 -15.56
N ALA A 191 29.76 9.13 -15.30
CA ALA A 191 29.73 8.63 -13.91
C ALA A 191 30.73 7.52 -13.52
N SER A 192 31.60 6.96 -14.37
CA SER A 192 32.58 5.98 -13.85
C SER A 192 33.83 5.70 -14.71
N ASP A 193 35.00 5.94 -14.10
CA ASP A 193 36.37 5.65 -14.54
C ASP A 193 36.80 4.17 -14.34
N VAL A 194 35.91 3.20 -14.57
CA VAL A 194 36.19 1.81 -14.14
C VAL A 194 36.47 0.86 -15.32
N SER A 195 37.78 0.56 -15.49
CA SER A 195 38.44 -0.62 -16.09
C SER A 195 38.08 -1.07 -17.53
N PRO A 196 39.03 -1.70 -18.26
CA PRO A 196 38.87 -2.06 -19.67
C PRO A 196 37.82 -3.17 -19.86
N ARG A 197 36.63 -2.77 -20.32
CA ARG A 197 35.50 -3.66 -20.66
C ARG A 197 35.77 -4.44 -21.95
N LYS A 198 35.36 -5.72 -21.99
CA LYS A 198 35.23 -6.51 -23.22
C LYS A 198 34.41 -5.71 -24.24
N GLN A 199 34.91 -5.56 -25.46
CA GLN A 199 34.22 -4.89 -26.56
C GLN A 199 32.96 -5.69 -26.90
N ILE A 200 31.79 -5.10 -26.64
CA ILE A 200 30.51 -5.72 -26.96
C ILE A 200 30.17 -5.39 -28.42
N SER A 201 29.59 -6.35 -29.14
CA SER A 201 29.17 -6.15 -30.52
C SER A 201 28.13 -5.05 -30.64
N GLN A 202 28.17 -4.30 -31.75
CA GLN A 202 27.16 -3.30 -32.09
C GLN A 202 25.75 -3.90 -32.09
N SER A 203 25.61 -5.16 -32.54
CA SER A 203 24.39 -5.97 -32.45
C SER A 203 23.72 -5.94 -31.08
N THR A 204 24.49 -6.29 -30.07
CA THR A 204 23.98 -6.50 -28.72
C THR A 204 23.53 -5.17 -28.13
N LYS A 205 24.24 -4.08 -28.46
CA LYS A 205 23.86 -2.73 -28.05
C LYS A 205 22.52 -2.32 -28.66
N LEU A 206 22.34 -2.54 -29.97
CA LEU A 206 21.11 -2.22 -30.68
C LEU A 206 19.91 -3.02 -30.16
N VAL A 207 20.09 -4.33 -29.97
CA VAL A 207 19.05 -5.21 -29.39
C VAL A 207 18.67 -4.77 -27.97
N PHE A 208 19.65 -4.42 -27.14
CA PHE A 208 19.39 -3.91 -25.79
C PHE A 208 18.57 -2.61 -25.81
N GLU A 209 18.88 -1.71 -26.74
CA GLU A 209 18.22 -0.42 -26.90
C GLU A 209 16.77 -0.61 -27.35
N VAL A 210 16.54 -1.42 -28.39
CA VAL A 210 15.20 -1.82 -28.83
C VAL A 210 14.43 -2.54 -27.71
N ALA A 211 15.12 -3.37 -26.92
CA ALA A 211 14.52 -4.05 -25.79
C ALA A 211 14.07 -3.10 -24.68
N THR A 212 14.91 -2.12 -24.37
CA THR A 212 14.60 -1.08 -23.40
C THR A 212 13.40 -0.23 -23.84
N ILE A 213 13.29 0.09 -25.13
CA ILE A 213 12.13 0.80 -25.69
C ILE A 213 10.85 -0.01 -25.53
N ASN A 214 10.87 -1.29 -25.94
CA ASN A 214 9.68 -2.16 -25.85
C ASN A 214 9.27 -2.45 -24.40
N ARG A 215 10.25 -2.61 -23.49
CA ARG A 215 10.00 -2.70 -22.05
C ARG A 215 9.18 -1.49 -21.55
N ASN A 216 9.61 -0.27 -21.88
CA ASN A 216 8.90 0.94 -21.45
C ASN A 216 7.51 1.09 -22.12
N LYS A 217 7.37 0.67 -23.39
CA LYS A 217 6.04 0.60 -24.03
C LYS A 217 5.12 -0.38 -23.32
N PHE A 218 5.61 -1.57 -22.99
CA PHE A 218 4.84 -2.58 -22.26
C PHE A 218 4.36 -2.06 -20.90
N ILE A 219 5.26 -1.43 -20.12
CA ILE A 219 4.92 -0.82 -18.83
C ILE A 219 3.85 0.28 -18.99
N GLY A 220 3.98 1.14 -20.01
CA GLY A 220 2.98 2.16 -20.30
C GLY A 220 1.61 1.57 -20.67
N HIS A 221 1.57 0.54 -21.51
CA HIS A 221 0.33 -0.17 -21.84
C HIS A 221 -0.27 -0.89 -20.63
N PHE A 222 0.57 -1.47 -19.77
CA PHE A 222 0.13 -2.09 -18.51
C PHE A 222 -0.60 -1.08 -17.63
N PHE A 223 -0.01 0.10 -17.41
CA PHE A 223 -0.62 1.12 -16.57
C PHE A 223 -1.87 1.72 -17.20
N LEU A 224 -1.85 1.99 -18.50
CA LEU A 224 -3.04 2.48 -19.22
C LEU A 224 -4.19 1.48 -19.09
N SER A 225 -3.94 0.19 -19.32
CA SER A 225 -4.97 -0.85 -19.27
C SER A 225 -5.49 -1.07 -17.83
N SER A 226 -4.58 -1.13 -16.85
CA SER A 226 -4.95 -1.28 -15.42
C SER A 226 -5.81 -0.11 -14.95
N THR A 227 -5.38 1.12 -15.23
CA THR A 227 -6.09 2.34 -14.78
C THR A 227 -7.43 2.49 -15.50
N MET A 228 -7.50 2.20 -16.80
CA MET A 228 -8.77 2.20 -17.53
C MET A 228 -9.73 1.13 -17.04
N SER A 229 -9.24 -0.05 -16.66
CA SER A 229 -10.06 -1.09 -16.02
C SER A 229 -10.69 -0.59 -14.71
N ILE A 230 -9.89 0.09 -13.87
CA ILE A 230 -10.38 0.67 -12.61
C ILE A 230 -11.38 1.80 -12.88
N VAL A 231 -11.07 2.73 -13.80
CA VAL A 231 -11.95 3.85 -14.15
C VAL A 231 -13.27 3.36 -14.75
N HIS A 232 -13.24 2.31 -15.57
CA HIS A 232 -14.43 1.68 -16.13
C HIS A 232 -15.34 1.16 -15.01
N ASP A 233 -14.77 0.47 -14.03
CA ASP A 233 -15.49 -0.09 -12.90
C ASP A 233 -16.05 0.99 -11.96
N ILE A 234 -15.31 2.08 -11.73
CA ILE A 234 -15.81 3.26 -11.01
C ILE A 234 -17.01 3.87 -11.75
N THR A 235 -16.87 4.09 -13.06
CA THR A 235 -17.90 4.75 -13.89
C THR A 235 -19.17 3.92 -13.97
N ASN A 236 -19.02 2.59 -14.09
CA ASN A 236 -20.14 1.67 -14.19
C ASN A 236 -20.63 1.14 -12.84
N ARG A 237 -20.03 1.59 -11.73
CA ARG A 237 -20.34 1.13 -10.37
C ARG A 237 -20.39 -0.40 -10.28
N SER A 238 -19.33 -1.06 -10.76
CA SER A 238 -19.23 -2.53 -10.77
C SER A 238 -19.38 -3.13 -9.37
N GLU A 239 -19.72 -4.43 -9.29
CA GLU A 239 -19.93 -5.11 -8.01
C GLU A 239 -18.73 -4.95 -7.05
N GLY A 240 -17.50 -5.15 -7.56
CA GLY A 240 -16.26 -5.02 -6.80
C GLY A 240 -15.95 -3.59 -6.32
N MET A 241 -16.61 -2.58 -6.89
CA MET A 241 -16.44 -1.17 -6.51
C MET A 241 -17.48 -0.68 -5.50
N LYS A 242 -18.59 -1.40 -5.27
CA LYS A 242 -19.73 -0.88 -4.50
C LYS A 242 -19.36 -0.38 -3.11
N GLU A 243 -18.62 -1.17 -2.34
CA GLU A 243 -18.24 -0.77 -0.97
C GLU A 243 -17.22 0.39 -0.99
N VAL A 244 -16.28 0.39 -1.93
CA VAL A 244 -15.30 1.47 -2.07
C VAL A 244 -16.00 2.78 -2.45
N LEU A 245 -16.90 2.75 -3.43
CA LEU A 245 -17.68 3.92 -3.84
C LEU A 245 -18.60 4.39 -2.71
N HIS A 246 -19.19 3.46 -1.96
CA HIS A 246 -19.96 3.82 -0.78
C HIS A 246 -19.10 4.61 0.23
N ILE A 247 -17.89 4.15 0.55
CA ILE A 247 -16.97 4.88 1.43
C ILE A 247 -16.58 6.24 0.82
N MET A 248 -16.26 6.28 -0.47
CA MET A 248 -15.83 7.53 -1.12
C MET A 248 -16.96 8.58 -1.18
N GLU A 249 -18.21 8.15 -1.38
CA GLU A 249 -19.38 9.03 -1.49
C GLU A 249 -19.92 9.46 -0.12
N ASN A 250 -19.89 8.55 0.87
CA ASN A 250 -20.52 8.77 2.16
C ASN A 250 -19.54 9.18 3.27
N THR A 251 -18.23 9.06 3.04
CA THR A 251 -17.20 9.39 4.03
C THR A 251 -16.43 10.63 3.61
N GLN A 252 -15.86 11.40 4.55
CA GLN A 252 -15.09 12.59 4.20
C GLN A 252 -13.79 12.14 3.54
N GLY A 253 -13.30 12.85 2.52
CA GLY A 253 -12.16 12.39 1.73
C GLY A 253 -10.89 12.10 2.56
N TYR A 254 -10.68 12.83 3.66
CA TYR A 254 -9.58 12.52 4.57
C TYR A 254 -9.75 11.19 5.31
N VAL A 255 -10.98 10.76 5.60
CA VAL A 255 -11.26 9.49 6.26
C VAL A 255 -10.99 8.33 5.34
N ALA A 256 -11.51 8.40 4.11
CA ALA A 256 -11.25 7.37 3.11
C ALA A 256 -9.74 7.23 2.90
N ARG A 257 -9.00 8.35 2.84
CA ARG A 257 -7.53 8.35 2.82
C ARG A 257 -6.91 7.72 4.06
N SER A 258 -7.38 8.06 5.27
CA SER A 258 -6.88 7.45 6.50
C SER A 258 -7.14 5.94 6.54
N LEU A 259 -8.32 5.48 6.12
CA LEU A 259 -8.67 4.07 6.01
C LEU A 259 -7.78 3.35 4.99
N ALA A 260 -7.58 3.94 3.81
CA ALA A 260 -6.66 3.45 2.80
C ALA A 260 -5.22 3.34 3.32
N GLN A 261 -4.71 4.39 3.98
CA GLN A 261 -3.37 4.39 4.57
C GLN A 261 -3.23 3.31 5.64
N VAL A 262 -4.19 3.23 6.56
CA VAL A 262 -4.19 2.21 7.60
C VAL A 262 -4.23 0.81 6.99
N LYS A 263 -5.00 0.59 5.93
CA LYS A 263 -4.99 -0.68 5.20
C LYS A 263 -3.62 -1.06 4.65
N THR A 264 -2.80 -0.10 4.20
CA THR A 264 -1.42 -0.39 3.77
C THR A 264 -0.49 -0.76 4.92
N THR A 265 -0.81 -0.35 6.16
CA THR A 265 -0.07 -0.76 7.35
C THR A 265 -0.52 -2.11 7.89
N PHE A 266 -1.68 -2.61 7.44
CA PHE A 266 -2.19 -3.93 7.79
C PHE A 266 -1.43 -5.05 7.08
N ARG A 267 -1.04 -6.05 7.88
CA ARG A 267 -0.41 -7.28 7.46
C ARG A 267 -1.45 -8.39 7.51
N GLU A 268 -1.53 -9.18 6.45
CA GLU A 268 -2.38 -10.37 6.41
C GLU A 268 -1.82 -11.53 7.23
N LYS A 269 -0.48 -11.54 7.42
CA LYS A 269 0.24 -12.58 8.15
C LYS A 269 1.22 -11.95 9.14
N PRO A 270 1.43 -12.58 10.31
CA PRO A 270 2.46 -12.13 11.23
C PRO A 270 3.83 -12.15 10.56
N LEU A 271 4.65 -11.13 10.84
CA LEU A 271 6.03 -11.08 10.40
C LEU A 271 6.82 -12.27 10.92
N ILE A 272 7.70 -12.76 10.04
CA ILE A 272 8.77 -13.65 10.42
C ILE A 272 9.96 -12.78 10.80
N ARG A 273 10.46 -12.93 12.02
CA ARG A 273 11.67 -12.26 12.50
C ARG A 273 12.65 -13.29 13.02
N CYS A 274 13.94 -13.01 12.89
CA CYS A 274 14.98 -13.83 13.48
C CYS A 274 14.91 -13.69 15.00
N GLU A 275 14.79 -14.79 15.74
CA GLU A 275 14.73 -14.77 17.20
C GLU A 275 16.07 -14.33 17.85
N ASN A 276 17.16 -14.24 17.08
CA ASN A 276 18.44 -13.74 17.55
C ASN A 276 18.65 -12.26 17.20
N CYS A 277 18.66 -11.91 15.91
CA CYS A 277 19.02 -10.57 15.43
C CYS A 277 17.83 -9.71 15.00
N THR A 278 16.60 -10.20 15.15
CA THR A 278 15.32 -9.52 14.82
C THR A 278 15.06 -9.15 13.37
N LYS A 279 16.04 -9.38 12.48
CA LYS A 279 15.93 -9.15 11.03
C LYS A 279 14.72 -9.89 10.42
N THR A 280 14.08 -9.23 9.47
CA THR A 280 12.98 -9.71 8.63
C THR A 280 13.50 -10.29 7.31
N PRO A 281 12.68 -11.02 6.53
CA PRO A 281 13.03 -11.39 5.16
C PRO A 281 13.45 -10.20 4.31
N GLU A 282 12.77 -9.07 4.46
CA GLU A 282 13.06 -7.85 3.71
C GLU A 282 14.45 -7.30 4.03
N ASP A 283 14.90 -7.38 5.29
CA ASP A 283 16.24 -6.93 5.71
C ASP A 283 17.39 -7.80 5.17
N ILE A 284 17.10 -9.05 4.77
CA ILE A 284 18.10 -10.01 4.28
C ILE A 284 18.10 -10.01 2.74
N GLY A 285 16.95 -9.78 2.13
CA GLY A 285 16.73 -9.78 0.69
C GLY A 285 15.53 -10.63 0.29
N GLN A 286 14.91 -10.27 -0.84
CA GLN A 286 13.79 -11.02 -1.40
C GLN A 286 14.17 -12.50 -1.60
N GLY A 287 13.29 -13.40 -1.14
CA GLY A 287 13.51 -14.85 -1.23
C GLY A 287 14.33 -15.47 -0.10
N ALA A 288 14.79 -14.69 0.89
CA ALA A 288 15.49 -15.22 2.05
C ALA A 288 14.63 -16.26 2.80
N ARG A 289 15.15 -17.49 2.91
CA ARG A 289 14.49 -18.57 3.67
C ARG A 289 14.98 -18.57 5.10
N PHE A 290 14.06 -18.37 6.03
CA PHE A 290 14.34 -18.53 7.45
C PHE A 290 14.38 -20.02 7.79
N MET A 291 15.38 -20.43 8.56
CA MET A 291 15.34 -21.75 9.20
C MET A 291 14.34 -21.73 10.34
N VAL A 292 13.74 -22.89 10.59
CA VAL A 292 12.75 -23.07 11.66
C VAL A 292 13.21 -24.17 12.59
N CYS A 293 13.15 -23.95 13.89
CA CYS A 293 13.37 -25.02 14.87
C CYS A 293 12.31 -26.11 14.70
N SER A 294 12.72 -27.29 14.21
CA SER A 294 11.83 -28.43 13.93
C SER A 294 11.10 -28.93 15.18
N VAL A 295 11.77 -28.93 16.34
CA VAL A 295 11.21 -29.37 17.62
C VAL A 295 10.06 -28.45 18.04
N CYS A 296 10.25 -27.12 18.00
CA CYS A 296 9.20 -26.16 18.32
C CYS A 296 8.03 -26.22 17.33
N LYS A 297 8.33 -26.30 16.02
CA LYS A 297 7.30 -26.43 14.98
C LYS A 297 6.40 -27.63 15.24
N THR A 298 6.99 -28.78 15.61
CA THR A 298 6.28 -30.04 15.84
C THR A 298 5.55 -30.06 17.19
N LYS A 299 6.23 -29.74 18.29
CA LYS A 299 5.68 -29.89 19.64
C LYS A 299 4.75 -28.75 20.07
N LEU A 300 4.97 -27.53 19.58
CA LEU A 300 4.26 -26.34 20.05
C LEU A 300 3.32 -25.72 19.01
N LYS A 301 3.28 -26.26 17.78
CA LYS A 301 2.58 -25.65 16.63
C LYS A 301 2.96 -24.17 16.43
N PHE A 302 4.22 -23.83 16.77
CA PHE A 302 4.80 -22.50 16.71
C PHE A 302 6.25 -22.57 16.17
N GLY A 303 6.58 -21.74 15.20
CA GLY A 303 7.92 -21.69 14.61
C GLY A 303 8.80 -20.63 15.28
N VAL A 304 9.97 -21.05 15.79
CA VAL A 304 11.07 -20.12 16.09
C VAL A 304 11.95 -20.04 14.86
N HIS A 305 12.11 -18.83 14.34
CA HIS A 305 12.73 -18.58 13.05
C HIS A 305 14.12 -17.96 13.21
N TYR A 306 15.05 -18.34 12.34
CA TYR A 306 16.41 -17.83 12.31
C TYR A 306 16.82 -17.49 10.88
N CYS A 307 17.46 -16.34 10.68
CA CYS A 307 17.96 -15.93 9.36
C CYS A 307 19.21 -16.70 8.91
N SER A 308 19.98 -17.27 9.85
CA SER A 308 21.24 -17.96 9.59
C SER A 308 21.58 -18.96 10.70
N GLN A 309 22.44 -19.94 10.39
CA GLN A 309 22.83 -20.98 11.34
C GLN A 309 23.63 -20.37 12.49
N SER A 310 24.43 -19.34 12.21
CA SER A 310 25.12 -18.54 13.21
C SER A 310 24.13 -17.95 14.22
N CYS A 311 23.07 -17.28 13.76
CA CYS A 311 22.03 -16.73 14.63
C CYS A 311 21.33 -17.81 15.47
N GLN A 312 21.12 -19.01 14.92
CA GLN A 312 20.55 -20.12 15.68
C GLN A 312 21.51 -20.59 16.79
N GLN A 313 22.79 -20.75 16.48
CA GLN A 313 23.82 -21.21 17.42
C GLN A 313 24.03 -20.21 18.57
N GLU A 314 24.11 -18.92 18.25
CA GLU A 314 24.23 -17.83 19.23
C GLU A 314 23.04 -17.83 20.21
N HIS A 315 21.81 -17.93 19.68
CA HIS A 315 20.61 -17.96 20.50
C HIS A 315 20.35 -19.33 21.18
N TRP A 316 21.10 -20.39 20.83
CA TRP A 316 20.78 -21.75 21.24
C TRP A 316 20.84 -21.95 22.76
N SER A 317 21.78 -21.31 23.45
CA SER A 317 21.93 -21.42 24.91
C SER A 317 20.68 -20.94 25.68
N VAL A 318 20.00 -19.92 25.14
CA VAL A 318 18.74 -19.38 25.64
C VAL A 318 17.57 -20.24 25.19
N HIS A 319 17.48 -20.53 23.89
CA HIS A 319 16.37 -21.26 23.28
C HIS A 319 16.25 -22.70 23.80
N LYS A 320 17.36 -23.43 23.97
CA LYS A 320 17.39 -24.85 24.39
C LYS A 320 16.66 -25.08 25.72
N LYS A 321 16.67 -24.10 26.63
CA LYS A 321 16.00 -24.19 27.94
C LYS A 321 14.48 -24.36 27.81
N ALA A 322 13.88 -23.76 26.79
CA ALA A 322 12.44 -23.76 26.54
C ALA A 322 11.99 -24.55 25.29
N CYS A 323 12.94 -24.96 24.44
CA CYS A 323 12.70 -25.63 23.17
C CYS A 323 11.75 -26.83 23.32
N GLY A 324 10.61 -26.78 22.63
CA GLY A 324 9.60 -27.84 22.64
C GLY A 324 8.84 -28.03 23.97
N LYS A 325 9.03 -27.17 24.96
CA LYS A 325 8.37 -27.26 26.28
C LYS A 325 7.27 -26.22 26.47
N LYS A 326 7.55 -24.96 26.12
CA LYS A 326 6.60 -23.85 26.22
C LYS A 326 6.86 -22.84 25.11
N LYS A 327 5.82 -22.13 24.68
CA LYS A 327 5.96 -21.01 23.75
C LYS A 327 6.75 -19.90 24.46
N VAL A 328 7.99 -19.67 24.01
CA VAL A 328 8.80 -18.53 24.43
C VAL A 328 9.12 -17.76 23.18
N THR A 329 8.56 -16.56 23.11
CA THR A 329 8.91 -15.55 22.11
C THR A 329 9.43 -14.36 22.87
N GLN A 330 10.44 -13.68 22.33
CA GLN A 330 10.91 -12.40 22.87
C GLN A 330 9.84 -11.29 22.81
N GLY A 331 8.63 -11.57 22.29
CA GLY A 331 7.56 -10.59 22.15
C GLY A 331 7.85 -9.58 21.05
N LEU A 332 8.60 -10.00 20.02
CA LEU A 332 8.99 -9.14 18.91
C LEU A 332 7.75 -8.58 18.19
N SER A 333 7.77 -7.28 17.92
CA SER A 333 6.70 -6.56 17.21
C SER A 333 6.40 -7.19 15.86
N GLY A 334 5.12 -7.25 15.51
CA GLY A 334 4.68 -7.80 14.22
C GLY A 334 4.64 -9.32 14.16
N THR A 335 5.19 -10.06 15.12
CA THR A 335 5.23 -11.54 15.08
C THR A 335 3.95 -12.17 15.64
N LYS A 336 3.75 -13.48 15.47
CA LYS A 336 2.58 -14.21 16.02
C LYS A 336 2.43 -14.14 17.56
N GLY A 337 3.41 -13.60 18.27
CA GLY A 337 3.33 -13.31 19.71
C GLY A 337 2.77 -11.92 20.04
N ASP A 338 2.78 -10.99 19.10
CA ASP A 338 2.26 -9.62 19.24
C ASP A 338 0.74 -9.62 19.01
N SER A 339 -0.05 -9.05 19.93
CA SER A 339 -1.50 -8.90 19.73
C SER A 339 -1.83 -7.92 18.60
N LEU A 340 -0.89 -7.04 18.27
CA LEU A 340 -0.97 -6.04 17.20
C LEU A 340 -0.10 -6.42 16.01
N TRP A 341 0.14 -7.73 15.81
CA TRP A 341 1.00 -8.21 14.72
C TRP A 341 0.56 -7.73 13.35
N ALA A 342 -0.75 -7.54 13.18
CA ALA A 342 -1.37 -7.09 11.96
C ALA A 342 -0.99 -5.66 11.63
N PHE A 343 -0.55 -4.84 12.58
CA PHE A 343 -0.14 -3.47 12.30
C PHE A 343 1.37 -3.38 12.04
N SER A 344 1.74 -2.53 11.09
CA SER A 344 3.14 -2.19 10.84
C SER A 344 3.83 -1.64 12.08
N ASP A 345 5.15 -1.77 12.10
CA ASP A 345 6.02 -1.18 13.12
C ASP A 345 6.19 0.33 12.89
N SER A 346 5.80 0.83 11.70
CA SER A 346 5.71 2.25 11.39
C SER A 346 4.36 2.87 11.77
N ASP A 347 3.39 2.06 12.19
CA ASP A 347 2.06 2.56 12.53
C ASP A 347 2.08 3.29 13.90
N PRO A 348 1.78 4.60 13.94
CA PRO A 348 1.88 5.37 15.17
C PRO A 348 0.88 4.92 16.23
N VAL A 349 -0.31 4.46 15.82
CA VAL A 349 -1.35 3.99 16.74
C VAL A 349 -0.97 2.64 17.33
N ALA A 350 -0.46 1.71 16.52
CA ALA A 350 0.02 0.43 17.01
C ALA A 350 1.23 0.60 17.94
N ASN A 351 2.17 1.48 17.61
CA ASN A 351 3.30 1.78 18.47
C ASN A 351 2.88 2.40 19.79
N LEU A 352 1.92 3.32 19.75
CA LEU A 352 1.27 3.85 20.95
C LEU A 352 0.74 2.68 21.79
N MET A 353 -0.09 1.81 21.21
CA MET A 353 -0.70 0.69 21.94
C MET A 353 0.31 -0.34 22.47
N ARG A 354 1.41 -0.60 21.74
CA ARG A 354 2.48 -1.50 22.20
C ARG A 354 3.20 -0.99 23.45
N ASN A 355 3.33 0.34 23.56
CA ASN A 355 4.03 1.02 24.65
C ASN A 355 3.15 1.25 25.89
N LEU A 356 1.86 0.98 25.81
CA LEU A 356 0.97 1.11 26.96
C LEU A 356 1.33 0.06 28.03
N PRO A 357 1.25 0.40 29.32
CA PRO A 357 1.48 -0.55 30.41
C PRO A 357 0.56 -1.77 30.24
N LYS A 358 1.14 -2.97 30.29
CA LYS A 358 0.38 -4.23 30.18
C LYS A 358 0.21 -4.84 31.56
N LYS A 359 -1.03 -4.99 32.03
CA LYS A 359 -1.33 -5.78 33.22
C LYS A 359 -1.52 -7.24 32.79
N ASP A 360 -0.73 -8.15 33.34
CA ASP A 360 -0.76 -9.58 33.02
C ASP A 360 -0.54 -9.90 31.52
N GLY A 361 0.19 -9.04 30.81
CA GLY A 361 0.47 -9.18 29.39
C GLY A 361 -0.75 -8.91 28.48
N ARG A 362 -1.88 -8.49 29.05
CA ARG A 362 -3.05 -8.05 28.30
C ARG A 362 -3.11 -6.53 28.25
N PHE A 363 -3.54 -6.03 27.11
CA PHE A 363 -3.85 -4.64 26.91
C PHE A 363 -5.33 -4.45 27.19
N THR A 364 -5.70 -3.47 28.00
CA THR A 364 -7.10 -3.09 28.19
C THR A 364 -7.35 -1.71 27.59
N LEU A 365 -8.57 -1.45 27.09
CA LEU A 365 -8.91 -0.09 26.63
C LEU A 365 -8.74 0.97 27.72
N ARG A 366 -8.80 0.56 29.00
CA ARG A 366 -8.50 1.40 30.18
C ARG A 366 -7.08 1.97 30.14
N ASP A 367 -6.14 1.27 29.51
CA ASP A 367 -4.74 1.65 29.42
C ASP A 367 -4.48 2.71 28.34
N ILE A 368 -5.42 2.98 27.43
CA ILE A 368 -5.35 4.14 26.52
C ILE A 368 -5.62 5.40 27.36
N GLY A 369 -4.61 5.86 28.07
CA GLY A 369 -4.63 7.01 28.97
C GLY A 369 -4.35 8.33 28.28
N VAL A 370 -3.74 9.26 29.01
CA VAL A 370 -3.27 10.53 28.47
C VAL A 370 -1.76 10.43 28.26
N ASN A 371 -1.36 10.37 27.00
CA ASN A 371 0.04 10.26 26.64
C ASN A 371 0.85 11.48 27.11
N PRO A 372 2.17 11.33 27.36
CA PRO A 372 3.05 12.46 27.63
C PRO A 372 2.94 13.53 26.54
N CYS A 373 2.70 14.78 26.95
CA CYS A 373 2.59 15.89 26.01
C CYS A 373 3.95 16.25 25.41
N LYS A 374 4.01 16.51 24.09
CA LYS A 374 5.20 17.04 23.41
C LYS A 374 5.28 18.57 23.44
N GLY A 375 4.34 19.25 24.11
CA GLY A 375 4.26 20.69 24.21
C GLY A 375 3.50 21.16 25.45
N LYS A 376 3.14 22.45 25.50
CA LYS A 376 2.35 23.00 26.61
C LYS A 376 0.86 22.84 26.31
N ARG A 377 0.14 22.12 27.18
CA ARG A 377 -1.33 22.08 27.14
C ARG A 377 -1.92 23.39 27.67
N SER A 378 -3.14 23.72 27.27
CA SER A 378 -3.88 24.79 27.95
C SER A 378 -4.20 24.36 29.39
N PRO A 379 -4.46 25.29 30.33
CA PRO A 379 -4.84 24.93 31.69
C PRO A 379 -6.08 24.02 31.75
N ALA A 380 -7.04 24.20 30.83
CA ALA A 380 -8.22 23.34 30.74
C ALA A 380 -7.85 21.93 30.28
N ALA A 381 -6.99 21.79 29.26
CA ALA A 381 -6.54 20.50 28.77
C ALA A 381 -5.64 19.77 29.79
N GLU A 382 -4.86 20.50 30.60
CA GLU A 382 -4.09 19.90 31.70
C GLU A 382 -5.01 19.38 32.81
N ARG A 383 -6.02 20.16 33.22
CA ARG A 383 -7.06 19.70 34.16
C ARG A 383 -7.76 18.44 33.64
N GLN A 384 -8.07 18.40 32.35
CA GLN A 384 -8.67 17.23 31.72
C GLN A 384 -7.76 16.01 31.79
N ALA A 385 -6.45 16.21 31.54
CA ALA A 385 -5.45 15.16 31.63
C ALA A 385 -5.33 14.59 33.05
N GLU A 386 -5.23 15.46 34.05
CA GLU A 386 -5.15 15.08 35.46
C GLU A 386 -6.36 14.23 35.90
N MET A 387 -7.57 14.64 35.50
CA MET A 387 -8.79 13.90 35.83
C MET A 387 -8.86 12.52 35.17
N LEU A 388 -8.41 12.40 33.92
CA LEU A 388 -8.36 11.12 33.22
C LEU A 388 -7.31 10.16 33.77
N GLU A 389 -6.18 10.68 34.25
CA GLU A 389 -5.20 9.86 34.97
C GLU A 389 -5.73 9.38 36.33
N ALA A 390 -6.56 10.19 36.99
CA ALA A 390 -7.21 9.84 38.25
C ALA A 390 -8.36 8.82 38.09
N ASP A 391 -9.15 8.88 37.00
CA ASP A 391 -10.22 7.93 36.69
C ASP A 391 -10.09 7.40 35.25
N LYS A 392 -9.37 6.28 35.12
CA LYS A 392 -9.09 5.62 33.82
C LYS A 392 -10.33 4.99 33.17
N ASP A 393 -11.43 4.87 33.92
CA ASP A 393 -12.68 4.32 33.40
C ASP A 393 -13.55 5.39 32.72
N ALA A 394 -13.20 6.67 32.87
CA ALA A 394 -13.76 7.76 32.10
C ALA A 394 -13.12 7.83 30.70
N ASP A 395 -13.94 8.08 29.68
CA ASP A 395 -13.46 8.35 28.32
C ASP A 395 -13.19 9.85 28.12
N TYR A 396 -13.93 10.70 28.84
CA TYR A 396 -13.73 12.13 28.91
C TYR A 396 -14.46 12.69 30.16
N PHE A 397 -14.09 13.89 30.59
CA PHE A 397 -14.85 14.68 31.56
C PHE A 397 -15.44 15.93 30.89
N LEU A 398 -16.74 16.14 31.05
CA LEU A 398 -17.41 17.38 30.66
C LEU A 398 -17.72 18.19 31.92
N PHE A 399 -17.74 19.52 31.84
CA PHE A 399 -18.05 20.38 32.99
C PHE A 399 -19.37 21.11 32.78
N THR A 400 -20.26 21.06 33.77
CA THR A 400 -21.47 21.87 33.76
C THR A 400 -21.14 23.36 33.87
N ALA A 401 -22.14 24.24 33.69
CA ALA A 401 -21.97 25.68 33.90
C ALA A 401 -21.49 26.04 35.33
N SER A 402 -21.77 25.19 36.33
CA SER A 402 -21.27 25.36 37.71
C SER A 402 -19.88 24.76 37.93
N GLY A 403 -19.22 24.25 36.89
CA GLY A 403 -17.89 23.64 36.95
C GLY A 403 -17.87 22.23 37.53
N LYS A 404 -19.04 21.62 37.78
CA LYS A 404 -19.12 20.23 38.26
C LYS A 404 -18.74 19.26 37.14
N PRO A 405 -17.86 18.29 37.39
CA PRO A 405 -17.49 17.31 36.38
C PRO A 405 -18.62 16.30 36.16
N VAL A 406 -18.83 15.94 34.90
CA VAL A 406 -19.72 14.90 34.40
C VAL A 406 -18.85 13.90 33.66
N ARG A 407 -18.86 12.64 34.11
CA ARG A 407 -18.11 11.58 33.47
C ARG A 407 -18.79 11.17 32.16
N PHE A 408 -18.03 11.15 31.08
CA PHE A 408 -18.46 10.62 29.78
C PHE A 408 -17.86 9.22 29.59
N VAL A 409 -18.74 8.24 29.37
CA VAL A 409 -18.37 6.83 29.14
C VAL A 409 -19.08 6.34 27.89
N ILE A 410 -18.34 5.63 27.04
CA ILE A 410 -18.77 5.09 25.76
C ILE A 410 -18.92 3.58 25.93
N ASP A 411 -20.09 3.01 25.69
CA ASP A 411 -20.29 1.58 25.88
C ASP A 411 -19.75 0.74 24.72
N ASP A 412 -19.88 1.23 23.48
CA ASP A 412 -19.36 0.54 22.30
C ASP A 412 -17.81 0.50 22.31
N LEU A 413 -17.24 -0.71 22.27
CA LEU A 413 -15.79 -0.91 22.39
C LEU A 413 -15.00 -0.30 21.22
N GLY A 414 -15.57 -0.32 20.02
CA GLY A 414 -14.94 0.26 18.84
C GLY A 414 -14.91 1.78 18.93
N ALA A 415 -16.05 2.39 19.25
CA ALA A 415 -16.17 3.84 19.44
C ALA A 415 -15.27 4.31 20.57
N LYS A 416 -15.25 3.57 21.69
CA LYS A 416 -14.35 3.84 22.82
C LYS A 416 -12.89 3.82 22.39
N MET A 417 -12.46 2.80 21.64
CA MET A 417 -11.09 2.70 21.14
C MET A 417 -10.72 3.90 20.26
N ILE A 418 -11.53 4.20 19.25
CA ILE A 418 -11.30 5.32 18.32
C ILE A 418 -11.30 6.65 19.06
N PHE A 419 -12.26 6.85 19.96
CA PHE A 419 -12.38 8.07 20.75
C PHE A 419 -11.13 8.25 21.63
N ARG A 420 -10.72 7.22 22.38
CA ARG A 420 -9.52 7.28 23.22
C ARG A 420 -8.25 7.47 22.42
N THR A 421 -8.12 6.85 21.24
CA THR A 421 -6.98 7.06 20.34
C THR A 421 -6.92 8.50 19.83
N ASN A 422 -8.03 9.05 19.33
CA ASN A 422 -8.10 10.45 18.88
C ASN A 422 -7.79 11.41 20.03
N ARG A 423 -8.39 11.19 21.20
CA ARG A 423 -8.11 11.97 22.43
C ARG A 423 -6.63 11.91 22.79
N GLY A 424 -6.04 10.71 22.79
CA GLY A 424 -4.62 10.51 23.09
C GLY A 424 -3.71 11.26 22.12
N VAL A 425 -4.00 11.24 20.82
CA VAL A 425 -3.23 11.96 19.79
C VAL A 425 -3.29 13.47 20.03
N VAL A 426 -4.51 14.03 20.16
CA VAL A 426 -4.72 15.46 20.38
C VAL A 426 -4.04 15.93 21.68
N MET A 427 -4.16 15.16 22.76
CA MET A 427 -3.53 15.51 24.04
C MET A 427 -1.99 15.35 24.06
N THR A 428 -1.42 14.62 23.09
CA THR A 428 0.03 14.48 22.89
C THR A 428 0.59 15.65 22.09
N GLN A 429 -0.17 16.10 21.08
CA GLN A 429 0.25 17.11 20.10
C GLN A 429 -0.81 18.24 20.06
N PRO A 430 -0.75 19.23 20.97
CA PRO A 430 -1.78 20.26 21.07
C PRO A 430 -1.98 21.10 19.80
N THR A 431 -0.99 21.13 18.90
CA THR A 431 -1.08 21.80 17.60
C THR A 431 -1.88 21.02 16.56
N ASP A 432 -2.07 19.72 16.75
CA ASP A 432 -2.87 18.87 15.87
C ASP A 432 -4.31 18.76 16.41
N THR A 433 -5.19 19.57 15.83
CA THR A 433 -6.60 19.61 16.20
C THR A 433 -7.48 18.70 15.35
N THR A 434 -6.88 17.88 14.47
CA THR A 434 -7.62 17.06 13.49
C THR A 434 -8.61 16.11 14.15
N GLY A 435 -8.21 15.49 15.26
CA GLY A 435 -9.05 14.57 16.02
C GLY A 435 -10.15 15.25 16.85
N VAL A 436 -9.98 16.53 17.20
CA VAL A 436 -10.90 17.24 18.13
C VAL A 436 -12.30 17.34 17.56
N ASN A 437 -12.42 17.57 16.25
CA ASN A 437 -13.72 17.73 15.61
C ASN A 437 -14.59 16.47 15.78
N ALA A 438 -14.00 15.29 15.55
CA ALA A 438 -14.66 14.00 15.70
C ALA A 438 -15.05 13.72 17.16
N LEU A 439 -14.17 14.05 18.12
CA LEU A 439 -14.48 13.94 19.55
C LEU A 439 -15.64 14.84 19.94
N GLY A 440 -15.59 16.11 19.52
CA GLY A 440 -16.58 17.13 19.84
C GLY A 440 -17.96 16.79 19.28
N GLU A 441 -18.03 16.40 18.01
CA GLU A 441 -19.27 15.95 17.38
C GLU A 441 -19.88 14.75 18.12
N TYR A 442 -19.05 13.75 18.45
CA TYR A 442 -19.51 12.55 19.17
C TYR A 442 -20.06 12.88 20.56
N MET A 443 -19.36 13.74 21.31
CA MET A 443 -19.83 14.22 22.60
C MET A 443 -21.11 15.06 22.50
N LEU A 444 -21.23 15.93 21.50
CA LEU A 444 -22.44 16.71 21.28
C LEU A 444 -23.65 15.83 21.01
N LYS A 445 -23.51 14.80 20.17
CA LYS A 445 -24.60 13.85 19.91
C LYS A 445 -25.07 13.15 21.20
N LEU A 446 -24.13 12.69 22.03
CA LEU A 446 -24.46 11.85 23.19
C LEU A 446 -24.79 12.64 24.47
N MET A 447 -24.24 13.84 24.66
CA MET A 447 -24.26 14.55 25.94
C MET A 447 -24.95 15.91 25.91
N SER A 448 -25.35 16.44 24.74
CA SER A 448 -25.96 17.78 24.66
C SER A 448 -27.29 17.92 25.41
N ASN A 449 -28.00 16.81 25.63
CA ASN A 449 -29.26 16.77 26.37
C ASN A 449 -29.09 16.24 27.81
N TYR A 450 -27.85 16.02 28.27
CA TYR A 450 -27.59 15.53 29.62
C TYR A 450 -27.85 16.66 30.66
N PRO A 451 -28.48 16.38 31.82
CA PRO A 451 -28.77 17.40 32.82
C PRO A 451 -27.55 18.24 33.24
N GLY A 452 -27.63 19.56 33.03
CA GLY A 452 -26.56 20.51 33.37
C GLY A 452 -25.49 20.69 32.29
N LEU A 453 -25.59 19.97 31.18
CA LEU A 453 -24.80 20.19 29.98
C LEU A 453 -25.68 20.78 28.88
N SER A 454 -25.08 21.59 28.02
CA SER A 454 -25.70 22.10 26.80
C SER A 454 -24.67 22.05 25.68
N ARG A 455 -25.13 22.18 24.44
CA ARG A 455 -24.25 22.32 23.27
C ARG A 455 -23.17 23.39 23.49
N ASP A 456 -23.58 24.58 23.90
CA ASP A 456 -22.67 25.73 24.07
C ASP A 456 -21.66 25.49 25.19
N ILE A 457 -22.06 24.81 26.28
CA ILE A 457 -21.16 24.45 27.37
C ILE A 457 -20.08 23.49 26.88
N ILE A 458 -20.46 22.45 26.14
CA ILE A 458 -19.53 21.46 25.59
C ILE A 458 -18.55 22.13 24.60
N LEU A 459 -19.06 22.95 23.67
CA LEU A 459 -18.22 23.67 22.71
C LEU A 459 -17.27 24.65 23.39
N LYS A 460 -17.74 25.41 24.39
CA LYS A 460 -16.91 26.35 25.16
C LYS A 460 -15.77 25.63 25.88
N GLN A 461 -16.05 24.45 26.44
CA GLN A 461 -15.00 23.61 27.05
C GLN A 461 -13.96 23.19 26.01
N LEU A 462 -14.40 22.65 24.87
CA LEU A 462 -13.49 22.24 23.79
C LEU A 462 -12.63 23.40 23.29
N CYS A 463 -13.18 24.61 23.20
CA CYS A 463 -12.41 25.79 22.83
C CYS A 463 -11.35 26.15 23.88
N ALA A 464 -11.68 26.06 25.17
CA ALA A 464 -10.72 26.31 26.23
C ALA A 464 -9.58 25.27 26.26
N GLU A 465 -9.86 24.04 25.84
CA GLU A 465 -8.88 22.95 25.78
C GLU A 465 -7.98 23.02 24.54
N PHE A 466 -8.55 23.30 23.36
CA PHE A 466 -7.88 23.06 22.08
C PHE A 466 -7.81 24.27 21.12
N GLY A 467 -8.44 25.41 21.45
CA GLY A 467 -8.38 26.64 20.65
C GLY A 467 -9.75 27.21 20.27
N GLU A 468 -9.82 28.52 20.02
CA GLU A 468 -11.08 29.24 19.77
C GLU A 468 -11.81 28.81 18.48
N ASP A 469 -11.07 28.33 17.47
CA ASP A 469 -11.59 27.90 16.17
C ASP A 469 -12.29 26.53 16.19
N ILE A 470 -12.18 25.79 17.29
CA ILE A 470 -12.71 24.43 17.42
C ILE A 470 -14.23 24.37 17.32
N ALA A 471 -14.94 25.35 17.88
CA ALA A 471 -16.40 25.35 17.83
C ALA A 471 -16.92 25.41 16.39
N GLU A 472 -16.31 26.25 15.55
CA GLU A 472 -16.66 26.36 14.13
C GLU A 472 -16.38 25.04 13.40
N LYS A 473 -15.21 24.44 13.62
CA LYS A 473 -14.82 23.18 12.98
C LYS A 473 -15.73 22.00 13.38
N VAL A 474 -16.10 21.90 14.66
CA VAL A 474 -17.04 20.86 15.15
C VAL A 474 -18.42 21.06 14.52
N VAL A 475 -18.93 22.29 14.50
CA VAL A 475 -20.23 22.62 13.86
C VAL A 475 -20.19 22.30 12.36
N GLN A 476 -19.09 22.61 11.69
CA GLN A 476 -18.91 22.31 10.27
C GLN A 476 -18.95 20.80 10.02
N LEU A 477 -18.25 20.00 10.83
CA LEU A 477 -18.27 18.54 10.74
C LEU A 477 -19.69 17.98 10.96
N GLU A 478 -20.38 18.43 12.01
CA GLU A 478 -21.76 17.98 12.31
C GLU A 478 -22.73 18.27 11.16
N ARG A 479 -22.63 19.45 10.53
CA ARG A 479 -23.44 19.78 9.33
C ARG A 479 -23.15 18.82 8.17
N VAL A 480 -21.91 18.39 8.00
CA VAL A 480 -21.55 17.42 6.96
C VAL A 480 -22.13 16.05 7.30
N SER A 481 -22.04 15.61 8.54
CA SER A 481 -22.60 14.33 9.00
C SER A 481 -24.12 14.32 8.89
N GLN A 482 -24.81 15.38 9.33
CA GLN A 482 -26.27 15.54 9.20
C GLN A 482 -26.77 15.41 7.76
N LYS A 483 -26.03 15.94 6.79
CA LYS A 483 -26.37 15.81 5.36
C LYS A 483 -26.27 14.37 4.85
N ARG A 484 -25.49 13.53 5.52
CA ARG A 484 -25.22 12.13 5.16
C ARG A 484 -26.04 11.14 6.00
N GLY A 485 -26.62 11.59 7.10
CA GLY A 485 -27.43 10.79 8.00
C GLY A 485 -27.32 11.29 9.44
N THR A 486 -27.69 10.45 10.40
CA THR A 486 -27.61 10.76 11.84
C THR A 486 -26.35 10.23 12.51
N ASP A 487 -25.48 9.55 11.77
CA ASP A 487 -24.24 9.01 12.28
C ASP A 487 -23.19 10.12 12.39
N THR A 488 -22.45 10.13 13.50
CA THR A 488 -21.25 10.94 13.69
C THR A 488 -20.11 10.39 12.86
N PHE A 489 -19.02 11.15 12.81
CA PHE A 489 -17.76 10.72 12.25
C PHE A 489 -17.29 9.36 12.81
N ILE A 490 -17.27 9.19 14.13
CA ILE A 490 -16.76 7.97 14.79
C ILE A 490 -17.64 6.76 14.44
N GLU A 491 -18.97 6.93 14.44
CA GLU A 491 -19.90 5.86 14.06
C GLU A 491 -19.76 5.48 12.58
N THR A 492 -19.63 6.46 11.69
CA THR A 492 -19.41 6.22 10.26
C THR A 492 -18.10 5.48 10.04
N TRP A 493 -17.03 5.93 10.70
CA TRP A 493 -15.72 5.28 10.63
C TRP A 493 -15.79 3.82 11.08
N LEU A 494 -16.52 3.51 12.16
CA LEU A 494 -16.70 2.14 12.63
C LEU A 494 -17.43 1.26 11.63
N LYS A 495 -18.50 1.77 11.04
CA LYS A 495 -19.28 1.05 10.04
C LYS A 495 -18.41 0.75 8.82
N ASP A 496 -17.72 1.76 8.29
CA ASP A 496 -16.83 1.63 7.14
C ASP A 496 -15.65 0.69 7.42
N TRP A 497 -15.04 0.82 8.60
CA TRP A 497 -13.97 -0.07 9.03
C TRP A 497 -14.44 -1.52 9.06
N SER A 498 -15.62 -1.78 9.61
CA SER A 498 -16.17 -3.14 9.72
C SER A 498 -16.46 -3.77 8.36
N LYS A 499 -16.75 -2.95 7.34
CA LYS A 499 -16.93 -3.39 5.96
C LYS A 499 -15.61 -3.78 5.31
N ILE A 500 -14.56 -2.98 5.52
CA ILE A 500 -13.24 -3.20 4.91
C ILE A 500 -12.49 -4.34 5.59
N PHE A 501 -12.45 -4.34 6.92
CA PHE A 501 -11.60 -5.24 7.71
C PHE A 501 -12.37 -6.39 8.36
N GLY A 502 -13.68 -6.47 8.12
CA GLY A 502 -14.58 -7.37 8.82
C GLY A 502 -14.87 -6.92 10.26
N SER A 503 -15.62 -7.75 11.00
CA SER A 503 -15.94 -7.46 12.40
C SER A 503 -14.65 -7.29 13.23
N PHE A 504 -14.67 -6.41 14.23
CA PHE A 504 -13.61 -6.25 15.24
C PHE A 504 -13.48 -7.47 16.17
N SER A 505 -13.57 -8.70 15.67
CA SER A 505 -13.40 -9.91 16.46
C SER A 505 -12.02 -9.98 17.12
N TRP A 506 -11.01 -9.31 16.56
CA TRP A 506 -9.69 -9.14 17.17
C TRP A 506 -9.71 -8.18 18.37
N LEU A 507 -10.66 -7.23 18.48
CA LEU A 507 -10.87 -6.48 19.72
C LEU A 507 -11.31 -7.39 20.87
N LYS A 508 -11.94 -8.54 20.61
CA LYS A 508 -12.26 -9.52 21.68
C LYS A 508 -11.02 -10.25 22.21
N LEU A 509 -9.89 -10.14 21.51
CA LEU A 509 -8.59 -10.65 21.96
C LEU A 509 -7.83 -9.62 22.82
N LEU A 510 -8.33 -8.39 22.88
CA LEU A 510 -7.91 -7.32 23.79
C LEU A 510 -8.85 -7.33 25.01
#